data_AF-A0A2V8M216-F1
#
_entry.id   AF-A0A2V8M216-F1
#
_cell.length_a   1.000
_cell.length_b   1.000
_cell.length_c   1.000
_cell.angle_alpha   90.00
_cell.angle_beta   90.00
_cell.angle_gamma   90.00
#
_symmetry.space_group_name_H-M   'P 1'
#
loop_
_entity.id
_entity.type
_entity.pdbx_description
1 polymer ?
#
loop_
_entity_poly.entity_id
_entity_poly.type
_entity_poly.pdbx_seq_one_letter_code
_entity_poly.pdbx_strand_id
1 'polypeptide(L)' 'MGKPKALLPFRGRTFLENILDTISRSTIEHTIVVVGHHRQEIERTVKGFQLVFNPDYEQGMITSFQAGIRLLP' A
#
# COMPACT_ATOMS: atom_id res chain seq x y z
N MET A 1 -7.68 -11.18 -15.04
CA MET A 1 -8.48 -9.97 -15.31
C MET A 1 -9.23 -9.59 -14.05
N GLY A 2 -8.89 -8.46 -13.45
CA GLY A 2 -9.51 -7.97 -12.23
C GLY A 2 -8.93 -6.61 -11.87
N LYS A 3 -9.74 -5.71 -11.30
CA LYS A 3 -9.25 -4.41 -10.82
C LYS A 3 -8.36 -4.61 -9.58
N PRO A 4 -7.36 -3.75 -9.35
CA PRO A 4 -6.54 -3.85 -8.14
C PRO A 4 -7.44 -3.76 -6.91
N LYS A 5 -7.34 -4.73 -5.99
CA LYS A 5 -8.16 -4.75 -4.75
C LYS A 5 -8.09 -3.43 -3.96
N ALA A 6 -6.91 -2.81 -3.98
CA ALA A 6 -6.63 -1.53 -3.35
C ALA A 6 -7.49 -0.38 -3.89
N LEU A 7 -7.89 -0.46 -5.17
CA LEU A 7 -8.64 0.58 -5.88
C LEU A 7 -10.14 0.29 -6.00
N LEU A 8 -10.63 -0.77 -5.34
CA LEU A 8 -12.06 -1.04 -5.31
C LEU A 8 -12.80 0.08 -4.54
N PRO A 9 -13.94 0.56 -5.06
CA PRO A 9 -14.71 1.59 -4.38
C PRO A 9 -15.30 1.06 -3.07
N PHE A 10 -15.12 1.81 -1.99
CA PHE A 10 -15.64 1.53 -0.66
C PHE A 10 -15.93 2.86 0.04
N ARG A 11 -17.19 3.07 0.46
CA ARG A 11 -17.63 4.29 1.18
C ARG A 11 -17.25 5.61 0.49
N GLY A 12 -17.36 5.67 -0.84
CA GLY A 12 -17.09 6.89 -1.63
C GLY A 12 -15.61 7.20 -1.87
N ARG A 13 -14.70 6.33 -1.43
CA ARG A 13 -13.24 6.37 -1.72
C ARG A 13 -12.76 4.99 -2.18
N THR A 14 -11.50 4.83 -2.52
CA THR A 14 -10.90 3.50 -2.75
C THR A 14 -10.69 2.76 -1.43
N PHE A 15 -10.61 1.43 -1.49
CA PHE A 15 -10.36 0.60 -0.30
C PHE A 15 -9.05 1.02 0.41
N LEU A 16 -8.00 1.29 -0.35
CA LEU A 16 -6.72 1.76 0.20
C LEU A 16 -6.84 3.15 0.84
N GLU A 17 -7.55 4.10 0.23
CA GLU A 17 -7.76 5.42 0.84
C GLU A 17 -8.48 5.35 2.19
N ASN A 18 -9.43 4.42 2.37
CA ASN A 18 -10.08 4.24 3.66
C ASN A 18 -9.13 3.69 4.73
N ILE A 19 -8.24 2.75 4.36
CA ILE A 19 -7.22 2.21 5.26
C ILE A 19 -6.25 3.32 5.67
N LEU A 20 -5.75 4.08 4.70
CA LEU A 20 -4.81 5.18 4.95
C LEU A 20 -5.46 6.31 5.77
N ASP A 21 -6.72 6.67 5.53
CA ASP A 21 -7.44 7.64 6.37
C ASP A 21 -7.54 7.14 7.82
N THR A 22 -7.84 5.85 8.02
CA THR A 22 -7.89 5.25 9.36
C THR A 22 -6.55 5.32 10.08
N ILE A 23 -5.46 4.96 9.38
CA ILE A 23 -4.10 5.02 9.94
C ILE A 23 -3.70 6.46 10.25
N SER A 24 -4.05 7.42 9.37
CA SER A 24 -3.73 8.84 9.57
C SER A 24 -4.36 9.47 10.82
N ARG A 25 -5.44 8.86 11.33
CA ARG A 25 -6.14 9.29 12.55
C ARG A 25 -5.65 8.54 13.80
N SER A 26 -4.69 7.63 13.66
CA SER A 26 -4.12 6.84 14.75
C SER A 26 -2.84 7.49 15.31
N THR A 27 -2.27 6.89 16.36
CA THR A 27 -0.96 7.29 16.92
C THR A 27 0.22 6.62 16.21
N ILE A 28 0.00 5.97 15.06
CA ILE A 28 1.07 5.31 14.29
C ILE A 28 1.89 6.38 13.56
N GLU A 29 3.14 6.56 14.00
CA GLU A 29 4.05 7.56 13.43
C GLU A 29 4.69 7.11 12.10
N HIS A 30 4.97 5.82 11.97
CA HIS A 30 5.66 5.26 10.80
C HIS A 30 4.77 4.24 10.08
N THR A 31 4.39 4.57 8.85
CA THR A 31 3.58 3.70 7.99
C THR A 31 4.24 3.56 6.63
N ILE A 32 4.52 2.31 6.26
CA ILE A 32 5.14 1.95 4.98
C ILE A 32 4.10 1.23 4.13
N VAL A 33 3.84 1.76 2.93
CA VAL A 33 2.95 1.17 1.93
C VAL A 33 3.79 0.47 0.89
N VAL A 34 3.82 -0.87 0.95
CA VAL A 34 4.54 -1.68 -0.04
C VAL A 34 3.61 -2.02 -1.19
N VAL A 35 4.02 -1.68 -2.41
CA VAL A 35 3.28 -1.93 -3.66
C VAL A 35 4.09 -2.84 -4.59
N GLY A 36 3.40 -3.69 -5.33
CA GLY A 36 4.00 -4.57 -6.35
C GLY A 36 3.22 -4.44 -7.66
N HIS A 37 2.40 -5.44 -7.95
CA HIS A 37 1.48 -5.42 -9.09
C HIS A 37 0.56 -4.17 -9.08
N HIS A 38 0.31 -3.58 -10.25
CA HIS A 38 -0.45 -2.33 -10.44
C HIS A 38 0.10 -1.09 -9.73
N ARG A 39 1.41 -1.04 -9.47
CA ARG A 39 2.12 0.10 -8.87
C ARG A 39 1.63 1.47 -9.36
N GLN A 40 1.64 1.70 -10.68
CA GLN A 40 1.35 3.00 -11.27
C GLN A 40 -0.07 3.52 -10.94
N GLU A 41 -1.03 2.62 -10.80
CA GLU A 41 -2.41 2.98 -10.46
C GLU A 41 -2.54 3.27 -8.96
N ILE A 42 -1.86 2.47 -8.12
CA ILE A 42 -1.90 2.58 -6.66
C ILE A 42 -1.12 3.80 -6.16
N GLU A 43 0.03 4.12 -6.76
CA GLU A 43 0.85 5.27 -6.35
C GLU A 43 0.10 6.60 -6.38
N ARG A 44 -0.90 6.73 -7.25
CA ARG A 44 -1.71 7.96 -7.38
C ARG A 44 -2.63 8.19 -6.18
N THR A 45 -3.00 7.13 -5.44
CA THR A 45 -3.90 7.21 -4.29
C THR A 45 -3.16 7.32 -2.96
N VAL A 46 -1.87 6.95 -2.93
CA VAL A 46 -1.04 7.00 -1.72
C VAL A 46 -0.40 8.38 -1.59
N LYS A 47 -0.94 9.23 -0.71
CA LYS A 47 -0.42 10.58 -0.42
C LYS A 47 -0.08 10.72 1.06
N GLY A 48 1.09 11.26 1.38
CA GLY A 48 1.51 11.49 2.76
C GLY A 48 2.02 10.24 3.50
N PHE A 49 2.25 9.14 2.78
CA PHE A 49 2.79 7.89 3.32
C PHE A 49 4.06 7.49 2.57
N GLN A 50 4.97 6.80 3.26
CA GLN A 50 6.15 6.23 2.61
C GLN A 50 5.71 5.07 1.71
N LEU A 51 5.97 5.19 0.41
CA LEU A 51 5.63 4.18 -0.57
C LEU A 51 6.88 3.50 -1.12
N VAL A 52 6.81 2.17 -1.23
CA VAL A 52 7.95 1.32 -1.58
C VAL A 52 7.50 0.32 -2.63
N PHE A 53 8.27 0.21 -3.71
CA PHE A 53 8.06 -0.81 -4.71
C PHE A 53 8.79 -2.10 -4.35
N ASN A 54 8.06 -3.22 -4.27
CA ASN A 54 8.62 -4.56 -4.21
C ASN A 54 8.71 -5.12 -5.64
N PRO A 55 9.91 -5.22 -6.26
CA PRO A 55 10.07 -5.81 -7.59
C PRO A 55 9.81 -7.32 -7.61
N ASP A 56 9.97 -8.00 -6.47
CA ASP A 56 9.87 -9.45 -6.34
C ASP A 56 8.46 -9.91 -5.94
N TYR A 57 7.42 -9.11 -6.22
CA TYR A 57 6.04 -9.40 -5.82
C TYR A 57 5.50 -10.71 -6.41
N GLU A 58 6.06 -11.16 -7.53
CA GLU A 58 5.69 -12.43 -8.20
C GLU A 58 6.26 -13.66 -7.51
N GLN A 59 7.28 -13.50 -6.65
CA GLN A 59 7.90 -14.60 -5.91
C GLN A 59 7.11 -15.01 -4.66
N GLY A 60 5.98 -14.35 -4.38
CA GLY A 60 5.05 -14.70 -3.31
C GLY A 60 4.84 -13.58 -2.27
N MET A 61 3.83 -13.74 -1.42
CA MET A 61 3.39 -12.67 -0.51
C MET A 61 4.44 -12.25 0.54
N ILE A 62 5.37 -13.15 0.88
CA ILE A 62 6.41 -12.88 1.89
C ILE A 62 7.39 -11.78 1.45
N THR A 63 7.63 -11.62 0.14
CA THR A 63 8.61 -10.64 -0.36
C THR A 63 8.18 -9.20 -0.09
N SER A 64 6.87 -8.92 -0.11
CA SER A 64 6.34 -7.59 0.26
C SER A 64 6.55 -7.28 1.74
N PHE A 65 6.43 -8.29 2.60
CA PHE A 65 6.69 -8.13 4.03
C PHE A 65 8.18 -7.89 4.30
N GLN A 66 9.06 -8.66 3.64
CA GLN A 66 10.51 -8.46 3.70
C GLN A 66 10.93 -7.07 3.21
N ALA A 67 10.35 -6.60 2.10
CA ALA A 67 10.61 -5.26 1.58
C ALA A 67 10.21 -4.16 2.59
N GLY A 68 9.10 -4.35 3.31
CA GLY A 68 8.67 -3.45 4.38
C GLY A 68 9.62 -3.46 5.59
N ILE A 69 9.98 -4.65 6.09
CA ILE A 69 10.86 -4.79 7.26
C ILE A 69 12.24 -4.16 7.04
N ARG A 70 12.81 -4.29 5.83
CA ARG A 70 14.13 -3.73 5.49
C ARG A 70 14.21 -2.20 5.59
N LEU A 71 13.08 -1.53 5.75
CA LEU A 71 12.96 -0.08 5.85
C LEU A 71 12.57 0.41 7.24
N LEU A 72 12.43 -0.51 8.19
CA LEU A 72 12.30 -0.13 9.59
C LEU A 72 13.64 0.41 10.10
N PRO A 73 13.60 1.41 11.00
CA PRO A 73 14.81 1.95 11.65
C PRO A 73 15.50 0.92 12.55
#